data_AF-A0A845C7L8-F1
#
_entry.id   AF-A0A845C7L8-F1
#
_cell.length_a   1.000
_cell.length_b   1.000
_cell.length_c   1.000
_cell.angle_alpha   90.00
_cell.angle_beta   90.00
_cell.angle_gamma   90.00
#
_symmetry.space_group_name_H-M   'P 1'
#
loop_
_entity.id
_entity.type
_entity.pdbx_description
1 polymer ?
#
loop_
_entity_poly.entity_id
_entity_poly.type
_entity_poly.pdbx_seq_one_letter_code
_entity_poly.pdbx_strand_id
1 'polypeptide(L)'
;MARGRPLQPLEVSPDTREELASLARSRSLPAGLVCRAKIVLLCAEGLDNSVVAERLRVSRQTVGRWRERFRSQGLMGLYDEHRPGRPRTIPDDTVMTLLRKTLETRPPDGSTHWTCRAMAAATGVSKSTV
;
A
#
# COMPACT_ATOMS: atom_id res chain seq x y z
N MET A 1 -29.90 21.23 -3.18
CA MET A 1 -29.33 21.63 -4.49
C MET A 1 -28.10 20.77 -4.76
N ALA A 2 -28.18 19.79 -5.65
CA ALA A 2 -27.03 18.95 -5.99
C ALA A 2 -26.09 19.73 -6.93
N ARG A 3 -24.95 20.22 -6.41
CA ARG A 3 -23.90 20.84 -7.21
C ARG A 3 -22.78 19.83 -7.48
N GLY A 4 -22.80 19.23 -8.66
CA GLY A 4 -21.72 18.37 -9.15
C GLY A 4 -21.97 17.91 -10.58
N ARG A 5 -20.90 17.80 -11.39
CA ARG A 5 -20.91 17.24 -12.75
C ARG A 5 -21.70 15.91 -12.73
N PRO A 6 -22.61 15.67 -13.69
CA PRO A 6 -23.35 14.41 -13.76
C PRO A 6 -22.38 13.25 -13.75
N LEU A 7 -22.56 12.37 -12.78
CA LEU A 7 -21.69 11.22 -12.57
C LEU A 7 -22.06 10.17 -13.62
N GLN A 8 -21.13 9.82 -14.52
CA GLN A 8 -21.40 8.80 -15.53
C GLN A 8 -21.74 7.46 -14.86
N PRO A 9 -22.80 6.76 -15.29
CA PRO A 9 -23.20 5.48 -14.71
C PRO A 9 -22.01 4.51 -14.66
N LEU A 10 -21.85 3.85 -13.52
CA LEU A 10 -20.85 2.80 -13.40
C LEU A 10 -21.49 1.51 -13.92
N GLU A 11 -21.15 1.11 -15.13
CA GLU A 11 -21.60 -0.16 -15.68
C GLU A 11 -20.88 -1.31 -14.96
N VAL A 12 -21.68 -2.21 -14.38
CA VAL A 12 -21.17 -3.38 -13.66
C VAL A 12 -21.94 -4.58 -14.20
N SER A 13 -21.22 -5.56 -14.76
CA SER A 13 -21.84 -6.80 -15.22
C SER A 13 -22.49 -7.56 -14.04
N PRO A 14 -23.48 -8.42 -14.29
CA PRO A 14 -24.08 -9.26 -13.25
C PRO A 14 -23.02 -10.06 -12.47
N ASP A 15 -22.09 -10.71 -13.18
CA ASP A 15 -21.02 -11.51 -12.58
C ASP A 15 -20.12 -10.66 -11.66
N THR A 16 -19.69 -9.49 -12.14
CA THR A 16 -18.90 -8.57 -11.33
C THR A 16 -19.67 -8.03 -10.12
N ARG A 17 -20.98 -7.84 -10.25
CA ARG A 17 -21.84 -7.43 -9.13
C ARG A 17 -21.91 -8.52 -8.07
N GLU A 18 -22.00 -9.79 -8.45
CA GLU A 18 -21.96 -10.92 -7.52
C GLU A 18 -20.63 -11.01 -6.78
N GLU A 19 -19.51 -10.86 -7.48
CA GLU A 19 -18.19 -10.83 -6.88
C GLU A 19 -18.05 -9.67 -5.87
N LEU A 20 -18.45 -8.45 -6.26
CA LEU A 20 -18.46 -7.29 -5.37
C LEU A 20 -19.35 -7.52 -4.14
N ALA A 21 -20.52 -8.16 -4.30
CA ALA A 21 -21.41 -8.50 -3.21
C ALA A 21 -20.83 -9.56 -2.27
N SER A 22 -20.04 -10.50 -2.80
CA SER A 22 -19.28 -11.47 -2.00
C SER A 22 -18.20 -10.76 -1.17
N LEU A 23 -17.40 -9.89 -1.81
CA LEU A 23 -16.36 -9.09 -1.14
C LEU A 23 -16.96 -8.19 -0.05
N ALA A 24 -18.07 -7.51 -0.34
CA ALA A 24 -18.73 -6.57 0.57
C ALA A 24 -19.34 -7.23 1.82
N ARG A 25 -19.66 -8.52 1.77
CA ARG A 25 -20.23 -9.31 2.89
C ARG A 25 -19.18 -10.09 3.67
N SER A 26 -17.96 -10.22 3.14
CA SER A 26 -16.91 -11.01 3.78
C SER A 26 -16.51 -10.44 5.14
N ARG A 27 -16.32 -11.34 6.10
CA ARG A 27 -15.82 -11.03 7.46
C ARG A 27 -14.33 -11.32 7.63
N SER A 28 -13.71 -12.03 6.69
CA SER A 28 -12.29 -12.44 6.73
C SER A 28 -11.38 -11.56 5.88
N LEU A 29 -11.95 -10.83 4.91
CA LEU A 29 -11.18 -9.94 4.05
C LEU A 29 -10.80 -8.63 4.76
N PRO A 30 -9.72 -7.96 4.30
CA PRO A 30 -9.33 -6.66 4.83
C PRO A 30 -10.50 -5.67 4.78
N ALA A 31 -10.75 -4.98 5.90
CA ALA A 31 -11.86 -4.02 6.01
C ALA A 31 -11.81 -2.93 4.92
N GLY A 32 -10.61 -2.56 4.47
CA GLY A 32 -10.41 -1.65 3.34
C GLY A 32 -11.02 -2.20 2.04
N LEU A 33 -10.75 -3.45 1.68
CA LEU A 33 -11.32 -4.09 0.49
C LEU A 33 -12.84 -4.19 0.57
N VAL A 34 -13.38 -4.58 1.74
CA VAL A 34 -14.82 -4.63 2.00
C VAL A 34 -15.47 -3.26 1.81
N CYS A 35 -14.86 -2.20 2.35
CA CYS A 35 -15.33 -0.82 2.20
C CYS A 35 -15.33 -0.37 0.73
N ARG A 36 -14.25 -0.68 0.00
CA ARG A 36 -14.11 -0.37 -1.44
C ARG A 36 -15.19 -1.07 -2.28
N ALA A 37 -15.46 -2.34 -2.02
CA ALA A 37 -16.53 -3.08 -2.70
C ALA A 37 -17.91 -2.46 -2.43
N LYS A 38 -18.20 -2.06 -1.18
CA LYS A 38 -19.45 -1.35 -0.81
C LYS A 38 -19.59 -0.01 -1.53
N ILE A 39 -18.50 0.74 -1.67
CA ILE A 39 -18.49 2.00 -2.44
C ILE A 39 -18.95 1.74 -3.88
N VAL A 40 -18.35 0.76 -4.55
CA VAL A 40 -18.65 0.44 -5.95
C VAL A 40 -20.10 -0.01 -6.13
N LEU A 41 -20.60 -0.89 -5.26
CA LEU A 41 -21.99 -1.36 -5.31
C LEU A 41 -22.99 -0.20 -5.19
N LEU A 42 -22.80 0.69 -4.21
CA LEU A 42 -23.68 1.84 -4.03
C LEU A 42 -23.58 2.83 -5.20
N CYS A 43 -22.37 3.05 -5.74
CA CYS A 43 -22.21 3.85 -6.96
C CYS A 43 -22.88 3.22 -8.18
N ALA A 44 -22.90 1.89 -8.29
CA ALA A 44 -23.57 1.15 -9.35
C ALA A 44 -25.11 1.13 -9.20
N GLU A 45 -25.64 1.47 -8.03
CA GLU A 45 -27.07 1.74 -7.80
C GLU A 45 -27.47 3.17 -8.22
N GLY A 46 -26.52 3.98 -8.70
CA GLY A 46 -26.76 5.36 -9.14
C GLY A 46 -26.72 6.40 -8.01
N LEU A 47 -26.28 6.02 -6.81
CA LEU A 47 -26.14 6.95 -5.69
C LEU A 47 -25.02 7.98 -5.94
N ASP A 48 -25.26 9.24 -5.54
CA ASP A 48 -24.24 10.29 -5.58
C ASP A 48 -23.11 9.98 -4.60
N ASN A 49 -21.89 10.36 -4.98
CA ASN A 49 -20.70 10.12 -4.15
C ASN A 49 -20.82 10.72 -2.73
N SER A 50 -21.59 11.80 -2.56
CA SER A 50 -21.81 12.45 -1.26
C SER A 50 -22.69 11.59 -0.35
N VAL A 51 -23.73 10.97 -0.91
CA VAL A 51 -24.62 10.05 -0.19
C VAL A 51 -23.87 8.78 0.20
N VAL A 52 -23.07 8.23 -0.73
CA VAL A 52 -22.22 7.06 -0.45
C VAL A 52 -21.20 7.36 0.65
N ALA A 53 -20.57 8.55 0.59
CA ALA A 53 -19.60 9.00 1.58
C ALA A 53 -20.20 9.07 2.98
N GLU A 54 -21.40 9.65 3.11
CA GLU A 54 -22.13 9.73 4.37
C GLU A 54 -22.49 8.34 4.91
N ARG A 55 -23.10 7.49 4.06
CA ARG A 55 -23.54 6.13 4.44
C ARG A 55 -22.39 5.23 4.91
N LEU A 56 -21.21 5.37 4.30
CA LEU A 56 -20.03 4.58 4.63
C LEU A 56 -19.06 5.28 5.58
N ARG A 57 -19.38 6.52 6.02
CA ARG A 57 -18.52 7.36 6.88
C ARG A 57 -17.09 7.54 6.33
N VAL A 58 -16.97 7.78 5.04
CA VAL A 58 -15.71 8.05 4.34
C VAL A 58 -15.75 9.43 3.67
N SER A 59 -14.61 9.94 3.23
CA SER A 59 -14.60 11.22 2.48
C SER A 59 -15.14 11.05 1.05
N ARG A 60 -15.79 12.08 0.51
CA ARG A 60 -16.24 12.13 -0.89
C ARG A 60 -15.09 11.88 -1.88
N GLN A 61 -13.88 12.34 -1.55
CA GLN A 61 -12.66 12.09 -2.34
C GLN A 61 -12.31 10.60 -2.36
N THR A 62 -12.48 9.89 -1.24
CA THR A 62 -12.25 8.44 -1.16
C THR A 62 -13.20 7.69 -2.09
N VAL A 63 -14.49 8.06 -2.08
CA VAL A 63 -15.50 7.49 -2.97
C VAL A 63 -15.13 7.73 -4.44
N GLY A 64 -14.81 8.98 -4.80
CA GLY A 64 -14.42 9.33 -6.16
C GLY A 64 -13.19 8.57 -6.64
N ARG A 65 -12.17 8.42 -5.79
CA ARG A 65 -10.95 7.67 -6.11
C ARG A 65 -11.24 6.21 -6.42
N TRP A 66 -12.04 5.53 -5.59
CA TRP A 66 -12.33 4.11 -5.79
C TRP A 66 -13.28 3.86 -6.95
N ARG A 67 -14.23 4.76 -7.19
CA ARG A 67 -15.07 4.76 -8.38
C ARG A 67 -14.23 4.85 -9.66
N GLU A 68 -13.27 5.78 -9.69
CA GLU A 68 -12.39 5.95 -10.85
C GLU A 68 -11.46 4.76 -11.04
N ARG A 69 -10.85 4.25 -9.96
CA ARG A 69 -10.01 3.05 -10.02
C ARG A 69 -10.77 1.85 -10.57
N PHE A 70 -11.98 1.59 -10.07
CA PHE A 70 -12.82 0.52 -10.59
C PHE A 70 -13.17 0.72 -12.07
N ARG A 71 -13.51 1.95 -12.48
CA ARG A 71 -13.78 2.24 -13.89
C ARG A 71 -12.58 1.95 -14.79
N SER A 72 -11.36 2.21 -14.31
CA SER A 72 -10.13 2.00 -15.09
C SER A 72 -9.58 0.57 -15.08
N GLN A 73 -9.77 -0.18 -13.98
CA GLN A 73 -9.08 -1.44 -13.71
C GLN A 73 -10.01 -2.58 -13.28
N GLY A 74 -11.32 -2.35 -13.23
CA GLY A 74 -12.32 -3.30 -12.73
C GLY A 74 -12.09 -3.70 -11.27
N LEU A 75 -12.41 -4.95 -10.95
CA LEU A 75 -12.22 -5.56 -9.62
C LEU A 75 -10.77 -5.48 -9.14
N MET A 76 -9.79 -5.67 -10.02
CA MET A 76 -8.37 -5.63 -9.67
C MET A 76 -7.96 -4.25 -9.11
N GLY A 77 -8.62 -3.18 -9.56
CA GLY A 77 -8.39 -1.84 -9.07
C GLY A 77 -8.78 -1.60 -7.61
N LEU A 78 -9.52 -2.52 -6.99
CA LEU A 78 -9.91 -2.44 -5.58
C LEU A 78 -8.88 -3.04 -4.62
N TYR A 79 -7.96 -3.86 -5.14
CA TYR A 79 -6.88 -4.41 -4.35
C TYR A 79 -5.78 -3.36 -4.14
N ASP A 80 -5.07 -3.47 -3.02
CA ASP A 80 -3.91 -2.61 -2.80
C ASP A 80 -2.77 -3.06 -3.71
N GLU A 81 -2.18 -2.10 -4.41
CA GLU A 81 -0.93 -2.33 -5.13
C GLU A 81 0.20 -2.59 -4.14
N HIS A 82 1.14 -3.44 -4.55
CA HIS A 82 2.38 -3.62 -3.82
C HIS A 82 3.07 -2.25 -3.69
N ARG A 83 3.18 -1.74 -2.46
CA ARG A 83 3.96 -0.53 -2.19
C ARG A 83 5.38 -0.98 -1.89
N PRO A 84 6.32 -0.90 -2.86
CA PRO A 84 7.71 -1.06 -2.51
C PRO A 84 8.03 0.02 -1.48
N GLY A 85 8.66 -0.39 -0.38
CA GLY A 85 9.15 0.55 0.62
C GLY A 85 10.16 1.53 0.02
N ARG A 86 10.72 2.42 0.84
CA ARG A 86 11.79 3.32 0.39
C ARG A 86 12.87 2.50 -0.32
N PRO A 87 13.26 2.86 -1.56
CA PRO A 87 14.34 2.18 -2.26
C PRO A 87 15.60 2.10 -1.39
N ARG A 88 16.30 0.96 -1.44
CA ARG A 88 17.56 0.77 -0.73
C ARG A 88 18.52 1.88 -1.15
N THR A 89 19.08 2.61 -0.19
CA THR A 89 20.01 3.72 -0.44
C THR A 89 21.48 3.27 -0.31
N ILE A 90 21.72 2.11 0.27
CA ILE A 90 23.08 1.57 0.48
C ILE A 90 23.43 0.69 -0.73
N PRO A 91 24.51 1.01 -1.48
CA PRO A 91 24.93 0.21 -2.63
C PRO A 91 25.51 -1.12 -2.16
N ASP A 92 25.40 -2.14 -3.01
CA ASP A 92 25.80 -3.51 -2.65
C ASP A 92 27.31 -3.64 -2.38
N ASP A 93 28.16 -2.83 -3.03
CA ASP A 93 29.61 -2.79 -2.78
C ASP A 93 29.94 -2.41 -1.34
N THR A 94 29.19 -1.48 -0.75
CA THR A 94 29.34 -1.07 0.64
C THR A 94 28.94 -2.20 1.58
N VAL A 95 27.84 -2.90 1.27
CA VAL A 95 27.39 -4.07 2.03
C VAL A 95 28.43 -5.19 1.97
N MET A 96 28.95 -5.48 0.78
CA MET A 96 29.94 -6.53 0.57
C MET A 96 31.25 -6.22 1.31
N THR A 97 31.70 -4.97 1.26
CA THR A 97 32.89 -4.51 2.00
C THR A 97 32.72 -4.72 3.51
N LEU A 98 31.55 -4.37 4.04
CA LEU A 98 31.22 -4.52 5.45
C LEU A 98 31.16 -6.00 5.86
N LEU A 99 30.47 -6.84 5.08
CA LEU A 99 30.39 -8.28 5.32
C LEU A 99 31.77 -8.94 5.31
N ARG A 100 32.58 -8.66 4.28
CA ARG A 100 33.95 -9.20 4.16
C ARG A 100 34.79 -8.83 5.38
N LYS A 101 34.80 -7.55 5.75
CA LYS A 101 35.57 -7.07 6.90
C LYS A 101 35.13 -7.71 8.21
N THR A 102 33.83 -7.89 8.40
CA THR A 102 33.28 -8.51 9.61
C THR A 102 33.68 -9.98 9.73
N LEU A 103 33.69 -10.71 8.61
CA LEU A 103 33.96 -12.16 8.59
C LEU A 103 35.46 -12.48 8.59
N GLU A 104 36.28 -11.67 7.93
CA GLU A 104 37.69 -12.01 7.67
C GLU A 104 38.67 -11.34 8.65
N THR A 105 38.21 -10.37 9.45
CA THR A 105 39.10 -9.59 10.33
C THR A 105 38.57 -9.49 11.75
N ARG A 106 39.45 -9.12 12.69
CA ARG A 106 39.09 -8.82 14.09
C ARG A 106 39.26 -7.33 14.37
N PRO A 107 38.53 -6.78 15.37
CA PRO A 107 38.74 -5.41 15.83
C PRO A 107 40.20 -5.12 16.20
N PRO A 108 40.72 -3.93 15.85
CA PRO A 108 42.10 -3.55 16.18
C PRO A 108 42.31 -3.26 17.67
N ASP A 109 41.24 -3.11 18.46
CA ASP A 109 41.29 -2.87 19.91
C ASP A 109 41.51 -4.15 20.74
N GLY A 110 41.73 -5.29 20.08
CA GLY A 110 41.93 -6.58 20.75
C GLY A 110 40.63 -7.27 21.19
N SER A 111 39.46 -6.69 20.90
CA SER A 111 38.18 -7.34 21.17
C SER A 111 38.00 -8.61 20.35
N THR A 112 37.30 -9.58 20.91
CA THR A 112 36.99 -10.84 20.21
C THR A 112 35.91 -10.69 19.14
N HIS A 113 35.09 -9.62 19.20
CA HIS A 113 33.94 -9.40 18.32
C HIS A 113 33.85 -7.94 17.85
N TRP A 114 33.41 -7.74 16.61
CA TRP A 114 33.10 -6.40 16.09
C TRP A 114 31.89 -5.79 16.78
N THR A 115 32.04 -4.57 17.29
CA THR A 115 30.89 -3.73 17.66
C THR A 115 30.47 -2.90 16.45
N CYS A 116 29.18 -2.53 16.34
CA CYS A 116 28.69 -1.65 15.27
C CYS A 116 29.47 -0.32 15.21
N ARG A 117 29.90 0.22 16.36
CA ARG A 117 30.71 1.46 16.41
C ARG A 117 32.11 1.25 15.86
N ALA A 118 32.78 0.16 16.23
CA ALA A 118 34.12 -0.15 15.73
C ALA A 118 34.09 -0.44 14.22
N MET A 119 33.09 -1.19 13.76
CA MET A 119 32.92 -1.48 12.34
C MET A 119 32.55 -0.24 11.52
N ALA A 120 31.72 0.66 12.07
CA ALA A 120 31.42 1.97 11.47
C ALA A 120 32.68 2.82 11.30
N ALA A 121 33.48 2.95 12.38
CA ALA A 121 34.76 3.67 12.33
C ALA A 121 35.74 3.04 11.32
N ALA A 122 35.73 1.71 11.19
CA ALA A 122 36.64 1.00 10.31
C ALA A 122 36.22 0.99 8.83
N THR A 123 34.93 1.19 8.51
CA THR A 123 34.40 1.14 7.14
C THR A 123 33.96 2.50 6.60
N GLY A 124 33.85 3.52 7.45
CA GLY A 124 33.29 4.82 7.10
C GLY A 124 31.77 4.80 6.91
N VAL A 125 31.13 3.64 7.17
CA VAL A 125 29.67 3.46 7.11
C VAL A 125 29.06 3.94 8.43
N SER A 126 27.90 4.62 8.36
CA SER A 126 27.26 5.12 9.58
C SER A 126 26.90 3.99 10.54
N LYS A 127 27.00 4.21 11.85
CA LYS A 127 26.61 3.20 12.87
C LYS A 127 25.17 2.70 12.69
N SER A 128 24.27 3.55 12.19
CA SER A 128 22.86 3.19 11.93
C SER A 128 22.70 2.25 10.71
N THR A 129 23.75 2.15 9.90
CA THR A 129 23.82 1.35 8.68
C THR A 129 24.59 0.04 8.89
N VAL A 130 25.47 -0.02 9.89
CA VAL A 130 26.24 -1.20 10.33
C VAL A 130 25.42 -2.06 11.27
#